data_AF-A0A7R7W6Q6-F1
#
_entry.id   AF-A0A7R7W6Q6-F1
#
_cell.length_a   1.000
_cell.length_b   1.000
_cell.length_c   1.000
_cell.angle_alpha   90.00
_cell.angle_beta   90.00
_cell.angle_gamma   90.00
#
_symmetry.space_group_name_H-M   'P 1'
#
loop_
_entity.id
_entity.type
_entity.pdbx_description
1 polymer ?
#
loop_
_entity_poly.entity_id
_entity_poly.type
_entity_poly.pdbx_seq_one_letter_code
_entity_poly.pdbx_strand_id
1 'polypeptide(L)'
;MPSIHPIPLLLTNHHQTTGFYHSDRPLTQQALARTLSYSLVPTLPRSTLHRFLRAFWITIGRDFHSLDRLRLDKYLFLIRCYVGVAFEVLLKPQSTTTTSTNGGKRKREEEPTSSKRNKKNNNKNKKQQQQQQTQQQSEESTTSTEPQDWTALESYINIIEEGPLCPLNFDPDQPPMNEKADYVPMPHGPDGLRYHVMDVWIDELEKVLEFEEIEGAEEGQQTKKIKGGVPMELLLRPIEKLKKESGYKPVRVRAAETLDDERLVEWGVKERKVVEESSDEEWDGFD
;
A
#
# COMPACT_ATOMS: atom_id res chain seq x y z
N MET A 1 25.14 -15.26 7.40
CA MET A 1 23.68 -15.18 7.23
C MET A 1 23.32 -16.08 6.06
N PRO A 2 22.46 -17.10 6.19
CA PRO A 2 22.08 -17.92 5.05
C PRO A 2 21.33 -17.04 4.04
N SER A 3 21.87 -16.95 2.82
CA SER A 3 21.22 -16.24 1.71
C SER A 3 19.93 -16.98 1.36
N ILE A 4 18.78 -16.38 1.64
CA ILE A 4 17.50 -16.96 1.24
C ILE A 4 17.36 -16.72 -0.26
N HIS A 5 17.55 -17.81 -1.02
CA HIS A 5 17.35 -17.83 -2.47
C HIS A 5 15.87 -17.49 -2.82
N PRO A 6 15.60 -16.88 -3.98
CA PRO A 6 14.28 -16.48 -4.46
C PRO A 6 13.43 -17.70 -4.80
N ILE A 7 14.02 -18.83 -5.18
CA ILE A 7 13.31 -20.08 -5.49
C ILE A 7 12.53 -20.61 -4.26
N PRO A 8 13.12 -20.74 -3.06
CA PRO A 8 12.38 -21.02 -1.82
C PRO A 8 11.21 -20.06 -1.56
N LEU A 9 11.39 -18.76 -1.79
CA LEU A 9 10.32 -17.76 -1.56
C LEU A 9 9.18 -17.90 -2.57
N LEU A 10 9.49 -18.21 -3.83
CA LEU A 10 8.51 -18.54 -4.86
C LEU A 10 7.72 -19.80 -4.48
N LEU A 11 8.38 -20.83 -3.95
CA LEU A 11 7.70 -22.04 -3.47
C LEU A 11 6.78 -21.73 -2.28
N THR A 12 7.22 -20.91 -1.33
CA THR A 12 6.34 -20.51 -0.21
C THR A 12 5.14 -19.70 -0.68
N ASN A 13 5.33 -18.75 -1.59
CA ASN A 13 4.23 -17.96 -2.14
C ASN A 13 3.29 -18.82 -2.98
N HIS A 14 3.82 -19.77 -3.75
CA HIS A 14 3.02 -20.74 -4.49
C HIS A 14 2.17 -21.63 -3.55
N HIS A 15 2.72 -22.09 -2.42
CA HIS A 15 1.95 -22.84 -1.42
C HIS A 15 0.86 -21.97 -0.77
N GLN A 16 1.14 -20.68 -0.54
CA GLN A 16 0.13 -19.75 -0.03
C GLN A 16 -0.99 -19.50 -1.05
N THR A 17 -0.65 -19.27 -2.33
CA THR A 17 -1.63 -19.06 -3.39
C THR A 17 -2.45 -20.30 -3.68
N THR A 18 -1.86 -21.51 -3.61
CA THR A 18 -2.59 -22.78 -3.77
C THR A 18 -3.48 -23.09 -2.55
N GLY A 19 -3.05 -22.79 -1.33
CA GLY A 19 -3.92 -22.85 -0.14
C GLY A 19 -5.11 -21.89 -0.25
N PHE A 20 -4.86 -20.68 -0.76
CA PHE A 20 -5.90 -19.68 -1.03
C PHE A 20 -6.85 -20.11 -2.16
N TYR A 21 -6.36 -20.82 -3.17
CA TYR A 21 -7.15 -21.35 -4.28
C TYR A 21 -8.30 -22.25 -3.84
N HIS A 22 -8.10 -23.06 -2.80
CA HIS A 22 -9.09 -24.01 -2.28
C HIS A 22 -10.01 -23.44 -1.19
N SER A 23 -9.86 -22.15 -0.82
CA SER A 23 -10.76 -21.50 0.13
C SER A 23 -12.03 -21.03 -0.58
N ASP A 24 -13.20 -21.51 -0.15
CA ASP A 24 -14.50 -21.23 -0.79
C ASP A 24 -15.41 -20.28 0.02
N ARG A 25 -15.15 -20.08 1.32
CA ARG A 25 -15.99 -19.23 2.17
C ARG A 25 -15.51 -17.77 2.13
N PRO A 26 -16.37 -16.78 1.79
CA PRO A 26 -15.95 -15.38 1.63
C PRO A 26 -15.22 -14.79 2.85
N LEU A 27 -15.75 -14.99 4.06
CA LEU A 27 -15.11 -14.50 5.30
C LEU A 27 -13.76 -15.18 5.56
N THR A 28 -13.64 -16.47 5.25
CA THR A 28 -12.38 -17.22 5.37
C THR A 28 -11.35 -16.74 4.35
N GLN A 29 -11.78 -16.47 3.11
CA GLN A 29 -10.91 -15.90 2.07
C GLN A 29 -10.38 -14.53 2.52
N GLN A 30 -11.24 -13.63 3.02
CA GLN A 30 -10.80 -12.32 3.49
C GLN A 30 -9.84 -12.42 4.69
N ALA A 31 -10.15 -13.26 5.67
CA ALA A 31 -9.28 -13.49 6.82
C ALA A 31 -7.91 -14.06 6.41
N LEU A 32 -7.90 -15.02 5.48
CA LEU A 32 -6.68 -15.61 4.96
C LEU A 32 -5.85 -14.57 4.19
N ALA A 33 -6.47 -13.78 3.31
CA ALA A 33 -5.78 -12.73 2.57
C ALA A 33 -5.12 -11.70 3.52
N ARG A 34 -5.84 -11.26 4.56
CA ARG A 34 -5.30 -10.36 5.59
C ARG A 34 -4.18 -10.98 6.42
N THR A 35 -4.26 -12.28 6.68
CA THR A 35 -3.20 -13.00 7.41
C THR A 35 -1.93 -13.08 6.56
N LEU A 36 -2.06 -13.45 5.29
CA LEU A 36 -0.93 -13.57 4.36
C LEU A 36 -0.26 -12.22 4.03
N SER A 37 -1.02 -11.13 4.09
CA SER A 37 -0.51 -9.76 3.83
C SER A 37 -0.14 -9.07 5.15
N TYR A 38 -1.12 -8.43 5.80
CA TYR A 38 -0.95 -7.57 6.97
C TYR A 38 -0.40 -8.26 8.22
N SER A 39 -0.51 -9.58 8.36
CA SER A 39 0.10 -10.27 9.51
C SER A 39 1.49 -10.82 9.20
N LEU A 40 1.72 -11.36 8.00
CA LEU A 40 3.00 -11.96 7.64
C LEU A 40 4.04 -10.93 7.19
N VAL A 41 3.69 -10.05 6.25
CA VAL A 41 4.65 -9.15 5.59
C VAL A 41 5.38 -8.23 6.60
N PRO A 42 4.71 -7.61 7.59
CA PRO A 42 5.39 -6.77 8.57
C PRO A 42 6.37 -7.53 9.50
N THR A 43 6.24 -8.86 9.60
CA THR A 43 7.12 -9.69 10.43
C THR A 43 8.42 -10.10 9.73
N LEU A 44 8.51 -9.85 8.42
CA LEU A 44 9.67 -10.25 7.63
C LEU A 44 10.88 -9.35 7.90
N PRO A 45 12.10 -9.91 7.96
CA PRO A 45 13.32 -9.12 7.99
C PRO A 45 13.44 -8.20 6.77
N ARG A 46 14.00 -7.01 7.00
CA ARG A 46 14.22 -5.99 5.96
C ARG A 46 15.00 -6.52 4.77
N SER A 47 16.02 -7.34 5.03
CA SER A 47 16.87 -7.96 4.00
C SER A 47 16.11 -8.91 3.07
N THR A 48 14.94 -9.40 3.48
CA THR A 48 14.13 -10.36 2.73
C THR A 48 12.82 -9.79 2.20
N LEU A 49 12.38 -8.62 2.70
CA LEU A 49 11.09 -8.02 2.37
C LEU A 49 10.90 -7.84 0.86
N HIS A 50 11.86 -7.18 0.19
CA HIS A 50 11.78 -6.96 -1.26
C HIS A 50 11.79 -8.26 -2.06
N ARG A 51 12.59 -9.25 -1.64
CA ARG A 51 12.63 -10.57 -2.29
C ARG A 51 11.28 -11.29 -2.14
N PHE A 52 10.64 -11.16 -0.99
CA PHE A 52 9.31 -11.73 -0.73
C PHE A 52 8.23 -11.05 -1.58
N LEU A 53 8.21 -9.70 -1.60
CA LEU A 53 7.26 -8.94 -2.42
C LEU A 53 7.48 -9.19 -3.92
N ARG A 54 8.73 -9.25 -4.38
CA ARG A 54 9.07 -9.63 -5.77
C ARG A 54 8.53 -11.03 -6.10
N ALA A 55 8.75 -12.00 -5.21
CA ALA A 55 8.26 -13.36 -5.41
C ALA A 55 6.72 -13.43 -5.46
N PHE A 56 6.02 -12.58 -4.70
CA PHE A 56 4.56 -12.46 -4.78
C PHE A 56 4.13 -12.00 -6.18
N TRP A 57 4.72 -10.91 -6.68
CA TRP A 57 4.38 -10.37 -8.00
C TRP A 57 4.75 -11.31 -9.15
N ILE A 58 5.87 -12.04 -9.05
CA ILE A 58 6.21 -13.10 -10.01
C ILE A 58 5.11 -14.17 -10.05
N THR A 59 4.65 -14.61 -8.88
CA THR A 59 3.63 -15.65 -8.77
C THR A 59 2.29 -15.16 -9.34
N ILE A 60 1.86 -13.95 -8.97
CA ILE A 60 0.62 -13.36 -9.49
C ILE A 60 0.70 -13.12 -10.99
N GLY A 61 1.76 -12.47 -11.49
CA GLY A 61 1.92 -12.17 -12.91
C GLY A 61 1.89 -13.43 -13.78
N ARG A 62 2.49 -14.53 -13.31
CA ARG A 62 2.45 -15.83 -13.99
C ARG A 62 1.07 -16.47 -13.96
N ASP A 63 0.43 -16.55 -12.79
CA ASP A 63 -0.76 -17.40 -12.60
C ASP A 63 -2.08 -16.67 -12.87
N PHE A 64 -2.09 -15.33 -12.96
CA PHE A 64 -3.32 -14.53 -13.06
C PHE A 64 -4.21 -14.92 -14.24
N HIS A 65 -3.62 -15.20 -15.41
CA HIS A 65 -4.39 -15.56 -16.62
C HIS A 65 -5.11 -16.92 -16.49
N SER A 66 -4.72 -17.75 -15.51
CA SER A 66 -5.32 -19.07 -15.25
C SER A 66 -6.52 -18.99 -14.30
N LEU A 67 -6.79 -17.82 -13.72
CA LEU A 67 -7.90 -17.62 -12.80
C LEU A 67 -9.21 -17.50 -13.57
N ASP A 68 -10.18 -18.35 -13.25
CA ASP A 68 -11.54 -18.23 -13.75
C ASP A 68 -12.35 -17.19 -12.97
N ARG A 69 -13.49 -16.80 -13.54
CA ARG A 69 -14.37 -15.75 -13.02
C ARG A 69 -14.81 -15.97 -11.56
N LEU A 70 -15.03 -17.21 -11.12
CA LEU A 70 -15.51 -17.49 -9.76
C LEU A 70 -14.41 -17.32 -8.69
N ARG A 71 -13.15 -17.37 -9.12
CA ARG A 71 -11.99 -17.24 -8.23
C ARG A 71 -11.36 -15.86 -8.27
N LEU A 72 -11.64 -15.07 -9.30
CA LEU A 72 -11.00 -13.78 -9.52
C LEU A 72 -11.15 -12.84 -8.32
N ASP A 73 -12.37 -12.66 -7.78
CA ASP A 73 -12.65 -11.70 -6.71
C ASP A 73 -11.75 -11.83 -5.48
N LYS A 74 -11.50 -13.07 -5.03
CA LYS A 74 -10.62 -13.30 -3.87
C LYS A 74 -9.17 -12.96 -4.18
N TYR A 75 -8.69 -13.20 -5.40
CA TYR A 75 -7.33 -12.83 -5.81
C TYR A 75 -7.19 -11.33 -6.01
N LEU A 76 -8.21 -10.64 -6.53
CA LEU A 76 -8.25 -9.18 -6.58
C LEU A 76 -8.16 -8.59 -5.16
N PHE A 77 -8.90 -9.15 -4.20
CA PHE A 77 -8.79 -8.74 -2.80
C PHE A 77 -7.41 -9.01 -2.20
N LEU A 78 -6.79 -10.15 -2.52
CA LEU A 78 -5.43 -10.48 -2.09
C LEU A 78 -4.42 -9.46 -2.63
N ILE A 79 -4.47 -9.15 -3.93
CA ILE A 79 -3.60 -8.15 -4.58
C ILE A 79 -3.77 -6.79 -3.92
N ARG A 80 -5.03 -6.36 -3.66
CA ARG A 80 -5.34 -5.13 -2.94
C ARG A 80 -4.66 -5.09 -1.57
N CYS A 81 -4.73 -6.18 -0.81
CA CYS A 81 -4.08 -6.26 0.50
C CYS A 81 -2.55 -6.21 0.41
N TYR A 82 -1.95 -6.81 -0.63
CA TYR A 82 -0.50 -6.79 -0.84
C TYR A 82 0.02 -5.41 -1.26
N VAL A 83 -0.73 -4.67 -2.08
CA VAL A 83 -0.43 -3.26 -2.39
C VAL A 83 -0.47 -2.42 -1.11
N GLY A 84 -1.55 -2.53 -0.32
CA GLY A 84 -1.71 -1.76 0.92
C GLY A 84 -0.65 -2.06 1.97
N VAL A 85 -0.35 -3.34 2.24
CA VAL A 85 0.69 -3.68 3.24
C VAL A 85 2.09 -3.27 2.78
N ALA A 86 2.37 -3.28 1.47
CA ALA A 86 3.66 -2.81 0.97
C ALA A 86 3.84 -1.31 1.23
N PHE A 87 2.82 -0.49 0.93
CA PHE A 87 2.88 0.93 1.27
C PHE A 87 2.93 1.15 2.78
N GLU A 88 2.16 0.41 3.57
CA GLU A 88 2.16 0.55 5.03
C GLU A 88 3.56 0.32 5.61
N VAL A 89 4.27 -0.71 5.15
CA VAL A 89 5.61 -1.06 5.65
C VAL A 89 6.69 -0.12 5.12
N LEU A 90 6.55 0.40 3.90
CA LEU A 90 7.58 1.19 3.22
C LEU A 90 7.43 2.70 3.43
N LEU A 91 6.23 3.19 3.75
CA LEU A 91 5.95 4.61 4.03
C LEU A 91 6.06 4.97 5.51
N LYS A 92 5.93 4.00 6.42
CA LYS A 92 6.12 4.26 7.85
C LYS A 92 7.58 4.56 8.17
N PRO A 93 7.88 5.66 8.90
CA PRO A 93 9.24 6.05 9.22
C PRO A 93 10.01 4.93 9.92
N GLN A 94 11.30 4.84 9.61
CA GLN A 94 12.22 3.95 10.25
C GLN A 94 12.41 4.35 11.72
N SER A 95 11.70 3.73 12.65
CA SER A 95 12.19 3.72 14.03
C SER A 95 13.48 2.90 14.02
N THR A 96 14.62 3.56 14.17
CA THR A 96 15.94 2.96 14.32
C THR A 96 16.04 2.23 15.66
N THR A 97 15.27 1.15 15.83
CA THR A 97 15.41 0.28 16.98
C THR A 97 16.53 -0.69 16.69
N THR A 98 17.75 -0.26 17.02
CA THR A 98 18.84 -1.16 17.37
C THR A 98 18.30 -2.20 18.34
N THR A 99 18.44 -3.47 17.96
CA THR A 99 17.95 -4.62 18.71
C THR A 99 18.66 -4.69 20.07
N SER A 100 18.06 -4.11 21.10
CA SER A 100 18.33 -4.51 22.48
C SER A 100 17.30 -5.56 22.87
N THR A 101 17.77 -6.80 22.91
CA THR A 101 17.06 -7.94 23.49
C THR A 101 16.69 -7.63 24.93
N ASN A 102 15.40 -7.64 25.28
CA ASN A 102 14.99 -7.98 26.63
C ASN A 102 13.69 -8.80 26.59
N GLY A 103 13.87 -10.10 26.85
CA GLY A 103 12.80 -11.08 26.95
C GLY A 103 11.95 -10.84 28.20
N GLY A 104 10.71 -10.41 27.99
CA GLY A 104 9.67 -10.30 29.02
C GLY A 104 8.74 -11.50 28.99
N LYS A 105 9.14 -12.56 29.69
CA LYS A 105 8.40 -13.77 30.04
C LYS A 105 7.01 -13.42 30.59
N ARG A 106 5.91 -13.70 29.86
CA ARG A 106 4.54 -13.56 30.39
C ARG A 106 3.99 -14.91 30.85
N LYS A 107 3.96 -15.02 32.18
CA LYS A 107 3.39 -16.09 33.00
C LYS A 107 1.85 -16.02 32.91
N ARG A 108 1.25 -17.17 32.61
CA ARG A 108 -0.19 -17.45 32.65
C ARG A 108 -0.64 -17.51 34.11
N GLU A 109 -1.69 -16.76 34.46
CA GLU A 109 -2.45 -16.96 35.70
C GLU A 109 -3.95 -17.04 35.34
N GLU A 110 -4.53 -18.20 35.61
CA GLU A 110 -5.96 -18.45 35.76
C GLU A 110 -6.37 -18.05 37.18
N GLU A 111 -7.62 -17.61 37.40
CA GLU A 111 -8.38 -17.69 38.67
C GLU A 111 -9.80 -17.09 38.42
N PRO A 112 -10.81 -17.31 39.30
CA PRO A 112 -12.08 -17.90 38.88
C PRO A 112 -13.32 -17.05 39.24
N THR A 113 -14.47 -17.69 39.06
CA THR A 113 -15.86 -17.27 39.26
C THR A 113 -16.23 -16.79 40.67
N SER A 114 -17.09 -15.76 40.76
CA SER A 114 -18.44 -15.80 41.38
C SER A 114 -18.90 -14.50 42.11
N SER A 115 -20.01 -13.97 41.58
CA SER A 115 -21.16 -13.27 42.18
C SER A 115 -21.21 -12.82 43.66
N LYS A 116 -21.53 -11.52 43.86
CA LYS A 116 -22.71 -10.95 44.60
C LYS A 116 -22.53 -9.42 44.77
N ARG A 117 -23.35 -8.57 44.16
CA ARG A 117 -24.70 -8.05 44.56
C ARG A 117 -24.67 -6.84 45.53
N ASN A 118 -25.05 -5.69 44.96
CA ASN A 118 -25.74 -4.51 45.53
C ASN A 118 -25.20 -3.84 46.81
N LYS A 119 -25.01 -2.50 46.79
CA LYS A 119 -26.04 -1.51 47.20
C LYS A 119 -25.59 -0.04 46.99
N LYS A 120 -26.45 0.66 46.26
CA LYS A 120 -26.83 2.09 46.25
C LYS A 120 -26.29 3.05 47.32
N ASN A 121 -26.29 4.33 46.90
CA ASN A 121 -26.44 5.60 47.63
C ASN A 121 -25.14 6.31 48.04
N ASN A 122 -25.03 7.63 48.03
CA ASN A 122 -25.79 8.75 47.45
C ASN A 122 -24.95 10.01 47.78
N ASN A 123 -25.04 11.02 46.92
CA ASN A 123 -24.93 12.45 47.23
C ASN A 123 -23.60 13.12 47.65
N LYS A 124 -23.35 14.17 46.86
CA LYS A 124 -23.11 15.58 47.24
C LYS A 124 -21.68 16.08 47.46
N ASN A 125 -21.32 16.96 46.52
CA ASN A 125 -20.75 18.30 46.69
C ASN A 125 -19.47 18.45 47.50
N LYS A 126 -18.39 18.93 46.84
CA LYS A 126 -17.97 20.33 47.02
C LYS A 126 -16.97 20.77 45.94
N LYS A 127 -17.28 21.92 45.34
CA LYS A 127 -16.38 22.82 44.61
C LYS A 127 -15.09 23.08 45.38
N GLN A 128 -13.97 23.22 44.66
CA GLN A 128 -13.20 24.46 44.70
C GLN A 128 -12.34 24.62 43.44
N GLN A 129 -12.46 25.82 42.86
CA GLN A 129 -11.65 26.38 41.78
C GLN A 129 -10.30 26.83 42.34
N GLN A 130 -9.24 26.77 41.53
CA GLN A 130 -8.35 27.92 41.39
C GLN A 130 -7.67 27.94 40.02
N GLN A 131 -7.65 29.14 39.46
CA GLN A 131 -7.24 29.51 38.12
C GLN A 131 -5.74 29.78 38.03
N GLN A 132 -5.21 29.50 36.83
CA GLN A 132 -4.23 30.28 36.05
C GLN A 132 -2.83 30.52 36.62
N GLN A 133 -1.83 30.04 35.88
CA GLN A 133 -0.94 30.96 35.16
C GLN A 133 -0.27 30.26 33.97
N THR A 134 -0.46 30.88 32.81
CA THR A 134 0.22 30.64 31.54
C THR A 134 1.71 31.00 31.68
N GLN A 135 2.59 30.09 31.28
CA GLN A 135 3.90 30.48 30.74
C GLN A 135 4.06 29.81 29.37
N GLN A 136 4.07 30.67 28.37
CA GLN A 136 4.55 30.39 27.02
C GLN A 136 6.03 30.01 27.12
N GLN A 137 6.36 28.79 26.73
CA GLN A 137 7.66 28.49 26.16
C GLN A 137 7.40 28.00 24.74
N SER A 138 7.60 28.95 23.83
CA SER A 138 7.93 28.70 22.44
C SER A 138 9.20 27.86 22.40
N GLU A 139 9.06 26.54 22.42
CA GLU A 139 10.08 25.66 21.90
C GLU A 139 9.99 25.75 20.38
N GLU A 140 10.81 26.65 19.84
CA GLU A 140 11.23 26.65 18.45
C GLU A 140 12.03 25.37 18.24
N SER A 141 11.31 24.26 18.04
CA SER A 141 11.87 23.00 17.58
C SER A 141 12.32 23.22 16.15
N THR A 142 13.56 23.67 16.02
CA THR A 142 14.35 23.59 14.80
C THR A 142 14.33 22.13 14.36
N THR A 143 13.39 21.80 13.47
CA THR A 143 13.32 20.51 12.79
C THR A 143 14.57 20.36 11.95
N SER A 144 15.60 19.74 12.52
CA SER A 144 16.67 19.11 11.77
C SER A 144 16.02 17.95 11.00
N THR A 145 15.53 18.23 9.80
CA THR A 145 15.00 17.24 8.88
C THR A 145 16.16 16.38 8.41
N GLU A 146 16.44 15.30 9.14
CA GLU A 146 17.27 14.20 8.65
C GLU A 146 16.75 13.75 7.27
N PRO A 147 17.62 13.54 6.28
CA PRO A 147 17.20 13.11 4.95
C PRO A 147 16.48 11.76 5.05
N GLN A 148 15.18 11.75 4.73
CA GLN A 148 14.39 10.54 4.72
C GLN A 148 14.88 9.63 3.58
N ASP A 149 15.37 8.44 3.94
CA ASP A 149 15.84 7.44 3.00
C ASP A 149 14.66 6.63 2.42
N TRP A 150 14.35 6.89 1.15
CA TRP A 150 13.29 6.22 0.39
C TRP A 150 13.81 5.08 -0.50
N THR A 151 15.06 4.63 -0.35
CA THR A 151 15.67 3.57 -1.18
C THR A 151 14.86 2.28 -1.19
N ALA A 152 14.29 1.91 -0.03
CA ALA A 152 13.43 0.74 0.09
C ALA A 152 12.12 0.91 -0.70
N LEU A 153 11.53 2.11 -0.68
CA LEU A 153 10.34 2.40 -1.47
C LEU A 153 10.66 2.34 -2.96
N GLU A 154 11.75 2.99 -3.39
CA GLU A 154 12.19 2.96 -4.79
C GLU A 154 12.42 1.54 -5.31
N SER A 155 13.06 0.69 -4.51
CA SER A 155 13.26 -0.72 -4.86
C SER A 155 11.93 -1.47 -5.06
N TYR A 156 10.89 -1.13 -4.30
CA TYR A 156 9.55 -1.69 -4.49
C TYR A 156 8.85 -1.13 -5.73
N ILE A 157 8.96 0.17 -5.97
CA ILE A 157 8.42 0.81 -7.17
C ILE A 157 9.06 0.20 -8.43
N ASN A 158 10.36 -0.09 -8.42
CA ASN A 158 11.04 -0.81 -9.50
C ASN A 158 10.44 -2.21 -9.73
N ILE A 159 10.09 -2.95 -8.68
CA ILE A 159 9.41 -4.25 -8.80
C ILE A 159 8.06 -4.10 -9.51
N ILE A 160 7.31 -3.05 -9.19
CA ILE A 160 6.00 -2.77 -9.79
C ILE A 160 6.12 -2.36 -11.25
N GLU A 161 7.12 -1.54 -11.60
CA GLU A 161 7.41 -1.12 -12.98
C GLU A 161 7.90 -2.26 -13.86
N GLU A 162 8.70 -3.19 -13.32
CA GLU A 162 9.13 -4.38 -14.04
C GLU A 162 8.03 -5.43 -14.17
N GLY A 163 6.98 -5.35 -13.34
CA GLY A 163 5.93 -6.36 -13.27
C GLY A 163 4.57 -5.82 -13.71
N PRO A 164 3.58 -5.72 -12.81
CA PRO A 164 2.19 -5.45 -13.17
C PRO A 164 1.97 -4.11 -13.89
N LEU A 165 2.85 -3.13 -13.69
CA LEU A 165 2.77 -1.82 -14.34
C LEU A 165 3.86 -1.61 -15.42
N CYS A 166 4.42 -2.70 -15.98
CA CYS A 166 5.33 -2.61 -17.12
C CYS A 166 4.62 -2.15 -18.40
N PRO A 167 5.06 -1.10 -19.11
CA PRO A 167 4.39 -0.60 -20.33
C PRO A 167 4.25 -1.64 -21.46
N LEU A 168 5.13 -2.63 -21.49
CA LEU A 168 5.13 -3.69 -22.49
C LEU A 168 4.32 -4.88 -21.96
N ASN A 169 3.47 -5.46 -22.80
CA ASN A 169 2.78 -6.72 -22.46
C ASN A 169 3.71 -7.93 -22.64
N PHE A 170 4.66 -7.83 -23.57
CA PHE A 170 5.70 -8.81 -23.81
C PHE A 170 7.01 -8.06 -24.05
N ASP A 171 8.02 -8.34 -23.24
CA ASP A 171 9.36 -7.79 -23.41
C ASP A 171 10.27 -8.86 -24.05
N PRO A 172 10.61 -8.71 -25.35
CA PRO A 172 11.46 -9.68 -26.05
C PRO A 172 12.91 -9.66 -25.55
N ASP A 173 13.35 -8.57 -24.93
CA ASP A 173 14.73 -8.39 -24.45
C ASP A 173 14.89 -8.83 -22.99
N GLN A 174 13.79 -9.26 -22.33
CA GLN A 174 13.82 -9.76 -20.97
C GLN A 174 14.72 -11.01 -20.88
N PRO A 175 15.77 -10.99 -20.03
CA PRO A 175 16.66 -12.14 -19.94
C PRO A 175 15.93 -13.36 -19.40
N PRO A 176 16.30 -14.59 -19.84
CA PRO A 176 15.68 -15.80 -19.35
C PRO A 176 16.06 -16.06 -17.89
N MET A 177 15.33 -16.98 -17.24
CA MET A 177 15.66 -17.44 -15.89
C MET A 177 17.10 -17.92 -15.80
N ASN A 178 17.84 -17.44 -14.80
CA ASN A 178 19.22 -17.82 -14.56
C ASN A 178 19.41 -18.18 -13.09
N GLU A 179 19.37 -19.48 -12.80
CA GLU A 179 19.53 -20.03 -11.45
C GLU A 179 20.90 -19.70 -10.83
N LYS A 180 21.97 -19.63 -11.64
CA LYS A 180 23.32 -19.32 -11.16
C LYS A 180 23.46 -17.87 -10.72
N ALA A 181 22.74 -16.97 -11.40
CA ALA A 181 22.71 -15.54 -11.07
C ALA A 181 21.57 -15.17 -10.12
N ASP A 182 20.83 -16.16 -9.59
CA ASP A 182 19.70 -15.92 -8.69
C ASP A 182 18.59 -15.04 -9.32
N TYR A 183 18.48 -15.07 -10.66
CA TYR A 183 17.62 -14.19 -11.43
C TYR A 183 16.39 -14.93 -11.98
N VAL A 184 15.21 -14.37 -11.69
CA VAL A 184 13.93 -14.82 -12.21
C VAL A 184 13.29 -13.66 -12.97
N PRO A 185 12.94 -13.84 -14.27
CA PRO A 185 12.27 -12.82 -15.05
C PRO A 185 10.92 -12.47 -14.41
N MET A 186 10.57 -11.19 -14.46
CA MET A 186 9.31 -10.71 -13.91
C MET A 186 8.20 -10.85 -14.96
N PRO A 187 7.19 -11.71 -14.75
CA PRO A 187 6.03 -11.74 -15.64
C PRO A 187 5.19 -10.49 -15.43
N HIS A 188 4.81 -9.81 -16.51
CA HIS A 188 4.01 -8.58 -16.42
C HIS A 188 2.53 -8.87 -16.11
N GLY A 189 2.06 -10.07 -16.49
CA GLY A 189 0.65 -10.46 -16.39
C GLY A 189 -0.23 -9.84 -17.49
N PRO A 190 -1.53 -10.21 -17.55
CA PRO A 190 -2.46 -9.62 -18.51
C PRO A 190 -2.92 -8.23 -18.07
N ASP A 191 -3.48 -7.44 -19.00
CA ASP A 191 -3.94 -6.08 -18.70
C ASP A 191 -4.99 -6.00 -17.58
N GLY A 192 -5.77 -7.07 -17.34
CA GLY A 192 -6.69 -7.15 -16.20
C GLY A 192 -5.99 -6.98 -14.83
N LEU A 193 -4.76 -7.49 -14.68
CA LEU A 193 -3.96 -7.27 -13.48
C LEU A 193 -3.54 -5.81 -13.36
N ARG A 194 -3.08 -5.22 -14.47
CA ARG A 194 -2.66 -3.82 -14.55
C ARG A 194 -3.79 -2.87 -14.17
N TYR A 195 -4.98 -3.07 -14.73
CA TYR A 195 -6.16 -2.27 -14.42
C TYR A 195 -6.49 -2.35 -12.94
N HIS A 196 -6.54 -3.56 -12.37
CA HIS A 196 -6.83 -3.72 -10.95
C HIS A 196 -5.80 -3.03 -10.06
N VAL A 197 -4.50 -3.11 -10.39
CA VAL A 197 -3.47 -2.41 -9.62
C VAL A 197 -3.66 -0.89 -9.68
N MET A 198 -3.99 -0.33 -10.85
CA MET A 198 -4.31 1.10 -10.97
C MET A 198 -5.58 1.47 -10.18
N ASP A 199 -6.63 0.65 -10.25
CA ASP A 199 -7.91 0.86 -9.55
C ASP A 199 -7.72 0.98 -8.03
N VAL A 200 -6.80 0.22 -7.45
CA VAL A 200 -6.58 0.21 -5.99
C VAL A 200 -5.42 1.09 -5.53
N TRP A 201 -4.60 1.63 -6.43
CA TRP A 201 -3.35 2.30 -6.08
C TRP A 201 -3.56 3.50 -5.15
N ILE A 202 -4.40 4.44 -5.58
CA ILE A 202 -4.70 5.67 -4.81
C ILE A 202 -5.48 5.34 -3.54
N ASP A 203 -6.42 4.38 -3.61
CA ASP A 203 -7.17 3.89 -2.44
C ASP A 203 -6.26 3.34 -1.33
N GLU A 204 -5.26 2.55 -1.70
CA GLU A 204 -4.35 1.96 -0.72
C GLU A 204 -3.34 3.00 -0.20
N LEU A 205 -2.95 3.99 -1.01
CA LEU A 205 -2.17 5.14 -0.54
C LEU A 205 -2.94 5.98 0.48
N GLU A 206 -4.20 6.32 0.20
CA GLU A 206 -5.04 7.13 1.10
C GLU A 206 -5.13 6.53 2.51
N LYS A 207 -5.19 5.20 2.61
CA LYS A 207 -5.27 4.49 3.90
C LYS A 207 -4.02 4.60 4.76
N VAL A 208 -2.86 4.83 4.15
CA VAL A 208 -1.56 4.81 4.85
C VAL A 208 -0.94 6.20 4.97
N LEU A 209 -1.34 7.15 4.12
CA LEU A 209 -0.90 8.53 4.22
C LEU A 209 -1.52 9.18 5.46
N GLU A 210 -0.70 9.94 6.17
CA GLU A 210 -1.17 10.81 7.25
C GLU A 210 -1.29 12.24 6.73
N PHE A 211 -2.35 12.93 7.14
CA PHE A 211 -2.65 14.28 6.65
C PHE A 211 -2.64 15.30 7.79
N GLU A 212 -2.16 16.50 7.49
CA GLU A 212 -2.39 17.71 8.29
C GLU A 212 -3.57 18.46 7.70
N GLU A 213 -4.49 18.84 8.57
CA GLU A 213 -5.53 19.81 8.24
C GLU A 213 -4.87 21.18 8.14
N ILE A 214 -5.02 21.83 6.99
CA ILE A 214 -4.61 23.22 6.83
C ILE A 214 -5.80 24.08 7.24
N GLU A 215 -5.71 24.73 8.41
CA GLU A 215 -6.67 25.78 8.79
C GLU A 215 -6.45 26.99 7.88
N GLY A 216 -7.33 27.19 6.90
CA GLY A 216 -7.26 28.39 6.04
C GLY A 216 -7.88 28.27 4.65
N ALA A 217 -8.47 27.15 4.27
CA ALA A 217 -9.18 27.09 3.00
C ALA A 217 -10.55 27.76 3.09
N GLU A 218 -10.87 28.57 2.09
CA GLU A 218 -12.20 29.17 1.89
C GLU A 218 -13.31 28.10 1.98
N GLU A 219 -14.49 28.48 2.48
CA GLU A 219 -15.65 27.60 2.66
C GLU A 219 -15.93 26.77 1.38
N GLY A 220 -15.41 25.54 1.32
CA GLY A 220 -15.66 24.62 0.21
C GLY A 220 -14.47 23.79 -0.30
N GLN A 221 -13.21 24.11 0.06
CA GLN A 221 -12.04 23.33 -0.42
C GLN A 221 -11.17 22.81 0.72
N GLN A 222 -11.46 21.62 1.27
CA GLN A 222 -10.59 21.02 2.28
C GLN A 222 -9.28 20.54 1.63
N THR A 223 -8.24 21.38 1.61
CA THR A 223 -6.89 20.98 1.21
C THR A 223 -6.19 20.30 2.39
N LYS A 224 -5.70 19.08 2.16
CA LYS A 224 -4.99 18.27 3.17
C LYS A 224 -3.53 18.17 2.77
N LYS A 225 -2.61 18.49 3.68
CA LYS A 225 -1.19 18.35 3.40
C LYS A 225 -0.70 16.97 3.83
N ILE A 226 -0.01 16.26 2.95
CA ILE A 226 0.63 14.98 3.29
C ILE A 226 1.75 15.22 4.32
N LYS A 227 1.73 14.47 5.41
CA LYS A 227 2.79 14.48 6.43
C LYS A 227 4.02 13.71 5.99
N GLY A 228 5.16 14.05 6.59
CA GLY A 228 6.32 13.19 6.59
C GLY A 228 7.07 13.07 5.26
N GLY A 229 7.02 14.10 4.40
CA GLY A 229 7.92 14.22 3.24
C GLY A 229 7.82 13.10 2.20
N VAL A 230 6.64 12.47 2.09
CA VAL A 230 6.42 11.32 1.20
C VAL A 230 6.69 11.70 -0.26
N PRO A 231 7.56 10.97 -0.99
CA PRO A 231 7.96 11.30 -2.36
C PRO A 231 6.86 10.87 -3.34
N MET A 232 5.87 11.72 -3.55
CA MET A 232 4.72 11.38 -4.40
C MET A 232 5.09 11.20 -5.88
N GLU A 233 6.09 11.94 -6.37
CA GLU A 233 6.64 11.73 -7.72
C GLU A 233 7.13 10.29 -7.91
N LEU A 234 7.81 9.71 -6.91
CA LEU A 234 8.27 8.33 -6.94
C LEU A 234 7.10 7.34 -6.92
N LEU A 235 6.05 7.62 -6.14
CA LEU A 235 4.86 6.76 -6.03
C LEU A 235 4.00 6.76 -7.30
N LEU A 236 3.95 7.86 -8.03
CA LEU A 236 3.17 8.00 -9.26
C LEU A 236 3.97 7.63 -10.52
N ARG A 237 5.30 7.58 -10.43
CA ARG A 237 6.23 7.25 -11.52
C ARG A 237 5.80 6.05 -12.38
N PRO A 238 5.34 4.91 -11.83
CA PRO A 238 4.92 3.77 -12.67
C PRO A 238 3.71 4.08 -13.55
N ILE A 239 2.76 4.85 -13.03
CA ILE A 239 1.51 5.19 -13.72
C ILE A 239 1.80 6.25 -14.80
N GLU A 240 2.68 7.21 -14.52
CA GLU A 240 3.16 8.19 -15.50
C GLU A 240 3.88 7.51 -16.66
N LYS A 241 4.75 6.54 -16.35
CA LYS A 241 5.44 5.72 -17.34
C LYS A 241 4.44 4.96 -18.21
N LEU A 242 3.42 4.34 -17.61
CA LEU A 242 2.36 3.66 -18.35
C LEU A 242 1.60 4.60 -19.29
N LYS A 243 1.21 5.78 -18.82
CA LYS A 243 0.52 6.79 -19.63
C LYS A 243 1.36 7.21 -20.84
N LYS A 244 2.67 7.32 -20.68
CA LYS A 244 3.60 7.79 -21.73
C LYS A 244 3.99 6.68 -22.71
N GLU A 245 4.32 5.50 -22.21
CA GLU A 245 5.05 4.47 -22.97
C GLU A 245 4.20 3.27 -23.37
N SER A 246 3.02 3.07 -22.77
CA SER A 246 2.18 1.91 -23.11
C SER A 246 1.76 1.95 -24.58
N GLY A 247 1.97 0.84 -25.29
CA GLY A 247 1.52 0.69 -26.68
C GLY A 247 -0.02 0.65 -26.81
N TYR A 248 -0.74 0.31 -25.74
CA TYR A 248 -2.18 0.10 -25.80
C TYR A 248 -2.97 1.31 -25.30
N LYS A 249 -3.80 1.90 -26.18
CA LYS A 249 -4.55 3.15 -25.90
C LYS A 249 -5.41 3.05 -24.63
N PRO A 250 -6.21 1.99 -24.39
CA PRO A 250 -7.02 1.88 -23.18
C PRO A 250 -6.20 1.90 -21.88
N VAL A 251 -4.99 1.32 -21.88
CA VAL A 251 -4.08 1.39 -20.73
C VAL A 251 -3.62 2.83 -20.47
N ARG A 252 -3.28 3.58 -21.52
CA ARG A 252 -2.91 5.01 -21.37
C ARG A 252 -4.05 5.86 -20.85
N VAL A 253 -5.29 5.59 -21.30
CA VAL A 253 -6.50 6.29 -20.83
C VAL A 253 -6.73 6.00 -19.35
N ARG A 254 -6.72 4.73 -18.94
CA ARG A 254 -6.90 4.34 -17.52
C ARG A 254 -5.79 4.90 -16.63
N ALA A 255 -4.55 4.93 -17.10
CA ALA A 255 -3.44 5.56 -16.39
C ALA A 255 -3.65 7.08 -16.24
N ALA A 256 -4.17 7.76 -17.28
CA ALA A 256 -4.51 9.17 -17.20
C ALA A 256 -5.64 9.44 -16.19
N GLU A 257 -6.70 8.63 -16.18
CA GLU A 257 -7.79 8.72 -15.19
C GLU A 257 -7.28 8.54 -13.76
N THR A 258 -6.39 7.56 -13.54
CA THR A 258 -5.78 7.33 -12.21
C THR A 258 -4.95 8.54 -11.76
N LEU A 259 -4.27 9.18 -12.71
CA LEU A 259 -3.49 10.40 -12.48
C LEU A 259 -4.36 11.66 -12.31
N ASP A 260 -5.63 11.61 -12.73
CA ASP A 260 -6.59 12.70 -12.63
C ASP A 260 -7.56 12.51 -11.44
N ASP A 261 -7.30 11.55 -10.55
CA ASP A 261 -8.06 11.32 -9.31
C ASP A 261 -8.09 12.59 -8.45
N GLU A 262 -9.29 13.01 -8.06
CA GLU A 262 -9.54 14.25 -7.33
C GLU A 262 -8.76 14.33 -6.02
N ARG A 263 -8.51 13.18 -5.36
CA ARG A 263 -7.73 13.11 -4.12
C ARG A 263 -6.30 13.62 -4.31
N LEU A 264 -5.70 13.45 -5.48
CA LEU A 264 -4.35 13.98 -5.75
C LEU A 264 -4.34 15.52 -5.76
N VAL A 265 -5.44 16.16 -6.14
CA VAL A 265 -5.61 17.61 -6.04
C VAL A 265 -5.86 18.00 -4.59
N GLU A 266 -6.71 17.27 -3.87
CA GLU A 266 -6.98 17.51 -2.44
C GLU A 266 -5.72 17.40 -1.57
N TRP A 267 -4.82 16.49 -1.92
CA TRP A 267 -3.55 16.25 -1.22
C TRP A 267 -2.46 17.27 -1.58
N GLY A 268 -2.75 18.21 -2.49
CA GLY A 268 -1.78 19.20 -2.97
C GLY A 268 -0.67 18.62 -3.83
N VAL A 269 -0.85 17.41 -4.38
CA VAL A 269 0.11 16.73 -5.26
C VAL A 269 0.01 17.27 -6.68
N LYS A 270 -1.21 17.63 -7.12
CA LYS A 270 -1.49 18.15 -8.46
C LYS A 270 -2.29 19.43 -8.42
N GLU A 271 -2.09 20.26 -9.43
CA GLU A 271 -2.92 21.43 -9.67
C GLU A 271 -4.29 21.01 -10.19
N ARG A 272 -5.33 21.73 -9.76
CA ARG A 272 -6.68 21.54 -10.28
C ARG A 272 -6.70 21.94 -11.76
N LYS A 273 -7.03 21.00 -12.65
CA LYS A 273 -7.31 21.32 -14.05
C LYS A 273 -8.56 22.19 -14.11
N VAL A 274 -8.41 23.43 -14.58
CA VAL A 274 -9.57 24.23 -15.00
C VAL A 274 -10.05 23.60 -16.30
N VAL A 275 -11.19 22.92 -16.25
CA VAL A 275 -11.86 22.44 -17.45
C VAL A 275 -12.45 23.68 -18.12
N GLU A 276 -11.75 24.27 -19.08
CA GLU A 276 -12.44 25.04 -20.11
C GLU A 276 -13.33 24.04 -20.84
N GLU A 277 -14.65 24.24 -20.77
CA GLU A 277 -15.62 23.51 -21.58
C GLU A 277 -15.34 23.78 -23.07
N SER A 278 -14.37 23.05 -23.63
CA SER A 278 -14.21 22.92 -25.06
C SER A 278 -15.33 21.99 -25.53
N SER A 279 -16.47 22.59 -25.87
CA SER A 279 -17.35 22.07 -26.91
C SER A 279 -16.49 21.56 -28.05
N ASP A 280 -16.63 20.29 -28.41
CA ASP A 280 -16.65 19.76 -29.78
C ASP A 280 -16.39 18.23 -29.76
N GLU A 281 -17.39 17.48 -29.29
CA GLU A 281 -17.59 16.11 -29.79
C GLU A 281 -18.38 16.20 -31.10
N GLU A 282 -17.67 16.61 -32.15
CA GLU A 282 -18.12 16.50 -33.53
C GLU A 282 -18.26 15.01 -33.87
N TRP A 283 -19.51 14.56 -33.94
CA TRP A 283 -19.92 13.25 -34.41
C TRP A 283 -19.50 13.06 -35.88
N ASP A 284 -18.43 12.31 -36.13
CA ASP A 284 -18.07 11.87 -37.49
C ASP A 284 -18.97 10.69 -37.88
N GLY A 285 -19.99 10.99 -38.68
CA GLY A 285 -20.92 10.02 -39.25
C GLY A 285 -20.24 9.18 -40.33
N PHE A 286 -20.44 7.86 -40.26
CA PHE A 286 -19.96 6.93 -41.29
C PHE A 286 -20.65 7.19 -42.63
N ASP A 287 -19.85 7.40 -43.69
CA ASP A 287 -20.22 7.21 -45.09
C ASP A 287 -19.77 5.82 -45.58
#